data_AF-A0A852U6F1-F1
#
_entry.id   AF-A0A852U6F1-F1
#
_cell.length_a   1.000
_cell.length_b   1.000
_cell.length_c   1.000
_cell.angle_alpha   90.00
_cell.angle_beta   90.00
_cell.angle_gamma   90.00
#
_symmetry.space_group_name_H-M   'P 1'
#
loop_
_entity.id
_entity.type
_entity.pdbx_description
1 polymer ?
#
loop_
_entity_poly.entity_id
_entity_poly.type
_entity_poly.pdbx_seq_one_letter_code
_entity_poly.pdbx_strand_id
1 'polypeptide(L)'
;MIGTGSTINPGLGLLLAVGQAPADLPEGFAAQAAFRRAGVALRWRVLAGVGFAVPILLGAALGYLALRGAPEVVTLSVLAFTGGALLSVVIEEMIPEAHEAEQSRLDSFYLTVGFVVFAAVAVYFG
;
A
#
# COMPACT_ATOMS: atom_id res chain seq x y z
N MET A 1 5.16 6.65 -2.48
CA MET A 1 6.28 6.33 -1.58
C MET A 1 7.37 5.49 -2.22
N ILE A 2 7.08 4.42 -2.98
CA ILE A 2 8.12 3.53 -3.56
C ILE A 2 9.16 4.30 -4.39
N GLY A 3 8.73 5.00 -5.45
CA GLY A 3 9.64 5.72 -6.33
C GLY A 3 10.40 6.87 -5.66
N THR A 4 9.75 7.56 -4.71
CA THR A 4 10.37 8.64 -3.93
C THR A 4 11.32 8.12 -2.86
N GLY A 5 11.11 6.91 -2.33
CA GLY A 5 12.04 6.24 -1.43
C GLY A 5 13.29 5.78 -2.15
N SER A 6 13.14 5.30 -3.39
CA SER A 6 14.27 4.88 -4.25
C SER A 6 15.25 6.01 -4.59
N THR A 7 14.84 7.28 -4.54
CA THR A 7 15.75 8.42 -4.77
C THR A 7 16.65 8.70 -3.57
N ILE A 8 16.28 8.27 -2.36
CA ILE A 8 17.12 8.35 -1.16
C ILE A 8 18.10 7.17 -1.13
N ASN A 9 17.54 5.95 -1.19
CA ASN A 9 18.29 4.71 -1.20
C ASN A 9 17.47 3.64 -1.94
N PRO A 10 18.05 2.94 -2.93
CA PRO A 10 17.37 1.84 -3.62
C PRO A 10 16.82 0.76 -2.68
N GLY A 11 17.52 0.46 -1.59
CA GLY A 11 17.08 -0.47 -0.54
C GLY A 11 15.82 -0.01 0.18
N LEU A 12 15.70 1.29 0.48
CA LEU A 12 14.49 1.87 1.08
C LEU A 12 13.30 1.76 0.11
N GLY A 13 13.53 2.01 -1.19
CA GLY A 13 12.52 1.79 -2.22
C GLY A 13 12.07 0.33 -2.32
N LEU A 14 13.02 -0.62 -2.26
CA LEU A 14 12.72 -2.05 -2.25
C LEU A 14 11.95 -2.45 -0.98
N LEU A 15 12.37 -1.98 0.19
CA LEU A 15 11.69 -2.20 1.45
C LEU A 15 10.23 -1.75 1.38
N LEU A 16 9.99 -0.53 0.87
CA LEU A 16 8.62 -0.02 0.71
C LEU A 16 7.81 -0.86 -0.28
N ALA A 17 8.40 -1.29 -1.39
CA ALA A 17 7.70 -2.13 -2.36
C ALA A 17 7.32 -3.50 -1.78
N VAL A 18 8.27 -4.17 -1.11
CA VAL A 18 8.04 -5.49 -0.51
C VAL A 18 7.13 -5.39 0.72
N GLY A 19 7.24 -4.32 1.51
CA GLY A 19 6.39 -4.09 2.68
C GLY A 19 4.95 -3.76 2.30
N GLN A 20 4.74 -3.05 1.19
CA GLN A 20 3.40 -2.66 0.74
C GLN A 20 2.66 -3.79 0.01
N ALA A 21 3.36 -4.66 -0.72
CA ALA A 21 2.72 -5.73 -1.50
C ALA A 21 1.80 -6.68 -0.68
N PRO A 22 2.17 -7.14 0.55
CA PRO A 22 1.27 -7.91 1.40
C PRO A 22 0.05 -7.13 1.89
N ALA A 23 0.16 -5.81 2.06
CA ALA A 23 -0.95 -4.95 2.49
C ALA A 23 -1.95 -4.73 1.34
N ASP A 24 -1.46 -4.60 0.11
CA ASP A 24 -2.29 -4.41 -1.08
C ASP A 24 -3.10 -5.68 -1.45
N LEU A 25 -2.70 -6.87 -0.97
CA LEU A 25 -3.40 -8.13 -1.25
C LEU A 25 -4.84 -8.15 -0.68
N PRO A 26 -5.07 -7.93 0.64
CA PRO A 26 -6.40 -7.75 1.20
C PRO A 26 -7.25 -6.69 0.49
N GLU A 27 -6.67 -5.53 0.17
CA GLU A 27 -7.35 -4.44 -0.53
C GLU A 27 -7.79 -4.87 -1.94
N GLY A 28 -6.92 -5.58 -2.66
CA GLY A 28 -7.23 -6.18 -3.95
C GLY A 28 -8.41 -7.16 -3.86
N PHE A 29 -8.45 -8.01 -2.83
CA PHE A 29 -9.61 -8.91 -2.61
C PHE A 29 -10.89 -8.14 -2.28
N ALA A 30 -10.81 -7.10 -1.45
CA ALA A 30 -11.94 -6.25 -1.10
C ALA A 30 -12.50 -5.54 -2.33
N ALA A 31 -11.66 -4.92 -3.16
CA ALA A 31 -12.05 -4.28 -4.41
C ALA A 31 -12.71 -5.29 -5.39
N GLN A 32 -12.15 -6.49 -5.50
CA GLN A 32 -12.73 -7.55 -6.33
C GLN A 32 -14.07 -8.06 -5.80
N ALA A 33 -14.26 -8.10 -4.48
CA ALA A 33 -15.53 -8.43 -3.86
C ALA A 33 -16.57 -7.32 -4.08
N ALA A 34 -16.18 -6.05 -3.99
CA ALA A 34 -17.04 -4.91 -4.29
C ALA A 34 -17.53 -4.94 -5.75
N PHE A 35 -16.64 -5.18 -6.72
CA PHE A 35 -17.05 -5.33 -8.11
C PHE A 35 -17.99 -6.52 -8.33
N ARG A 36 -17.81 -7.62 -7.59
CA ARG A 36 -18.72 -8.77 -7.64
C ARG A 36 -20.11 -8.40 -7.12
N ARG A 37 -20.20 -7.68 -6.00
CA ARG A 37 -21.46 -7.20 -5.42
C ARG A 37 -22.16 -6.20 -6.36
N ALA A 38 -21.39 -5.41 -7.10
CA ALA A 38 -21.89 -4.48 -8.11
C ALA A 38 -22.29 -5.14 -9.45
N GLY A 39 -22.22 -6.47 -9.58
CA GLY A 39 -22.63 -7.19 -10.80
C GLY A 39 -21.66 -7.07 -11.97
N VAL A 40 -20.41 -6.64 -11.75
CA VAL A 40 -19.41 -6.51 -12.81
C VAL A 40 -18.96 -7.89 -13.30
N ALA A 41 -18.96 -8.09 -14.62
CA ALA A 41 -18.55 -9.36 -15.23
C ALA A 41 -17.08 -9.71 -14.90
N LEU A 42 -16.79 -11.01 -14.78
CA LEU A 42 -15.46 -11.53 -14.40
C LEU A 42 -14.33 -10.98 -15.27
N ARG A 43 -14.54 -10.88 -16.59
CA ARG A 43 -13.54 -10.32 -17.52
C ARG A 43 -13.10 -8.90 -17.15
N TRP A 44 -14.05 -8.05 -16.76
CA TRP A 44 -13.78 -6.65 -16.41
C TRP A 44 -13.15 -6.52 -15.03
N ARG A 45 -13.54 -7.41 -14.10
CA ARG A 45 -12.94 -7.55 -12.78
C ARG A 45 -11.46 -7.91 -12.84
N VAL A 46 -11.12 -8.91 -13.67
CA VAL A 46 -9.73 -9.32 -13.90
C VAL A 46 -8.95 -8.22 -14.62
N LEU A 47 -9.53 -7.61 -15.66
CA LEU A 47 -8.88 -6.49 -16.36
C LEU A 47 -8.62 -5.30 -15.44
N ALA A 48 -9.56 -4.96 -14.56
CA ALA A 48 -9.36 -3.91 -13.56
C ALA A 48 -8.25 -4.27 -12.57
N GLY A 49 -8.22 -5.52 -12.08
CA GLY A 49 -7.20 -6.00 -11.15
C GLY A 49 -5.79 -5.99 -11.74
N VAL A 50 -5.62 -6.52 -12.96
CA VAL A 50 -4.32 -6.48 -13.66
C VAL A 50 -3.96 -5.05 -14.08
N GLY A 51 -4.97 -4.27 -14.50
CA GLY A 51 -4.82 -2.88 -14.92
C GLY A 51 -4.31 -1.96 -13.81
N PHE A 52 -4.54 -2.30 -12.53
CA PHE A 52 -4.03 -1.56 -11.38
C PHE A 52 -2.50 -1.49 -11.31
N ALA A 53 -1.78 -2.42 -11.95
CA ALA A 53 -0.33 -2.34 -12.06
C ALA A 53 0.13 -1.07 -12.80
N VAL A 54 -0.67 -0.58 -13.77
CA VAL A 54 -0.33 0.60 -14.57
C VAL A 54 -0.24 1.88 -13.71
N PRO A 55 -1.28 2.31 -12.96
CA PRO A 55 -1.18 3.49 -12.12
C PRO A 55 -0.13 3.35 -11.01
N ILE A 56 0.09 2.14 -10.47
CA ILE A 56 1.15 1.90 -9.46
C ILE A 56 2.53 2.16 -10.05
N LEU A 57 2.84 1.54 -11.20
CA LEU A 57 4.13 1.70 -11.87
C LEU A 57 4.33 3.13 -12.38
N LEU A 58 3.29 3.76 -12.92
CA LEU A 58 3.34 5.17 -13.32
C LEU A 58 3.57 6.07 -12.12
N GLY A 59 2.87 5.87 -11.01
CA GLY A 59 3.05 6.66 -9.79
C GLY A 59 4.46 6.51 -9.21
N ALA A 60 5.02 5.29 -9.23
CA ALA A 60 6.39 5.06 -8.82
C ALA A 60 7.40 5.75 -9.76
N ALA A 61 7.24 5.59 -11.08
CA ALA A 61 8.11 6.22 -12.06
C ALA A 61 8.06 7.75 -11.96
N LEU A 62 6.85 8.33 -11.88
CA LEU A 62 6.67 9.77 -11.73
C LEU A 62 7.26 10.28 -10.42
N GLY A 63 7.04 9.59 -9.30
CA GLY A 63 7.63 9.95 -8.01
C GLY A 63 9.16 9.97 -8.06
N TYR A 64 9.77 8.95 -8.67
CA TYR A 64 11.22 8.91 -8.87
C TYR A 64 11.71 10.04 -9.79
N LEU A 65 11.08 10.22 -10.94
CA LEU A 65 11.48 11.23 -11.93
C LEU A 65 11.29 12.66 -11.43
N ALA A 66 10.28 12.91 -10.60
CA ALA A 66 9.99 14.22 -10.04
C ALA A 66 10.98 14.63 -8.95
N LEU A 67 11.47 13.67 -8.16
CA LEU A 67 12.34 13.92 -7.01
C LEU A 67 13.80 13.53 -7.21
N ARG A 68 14.16 12.93 -8.35
CA ARG A 68 15.58 12.66 -8.67
C ARG A 68 16.38 13.97 -8.69
N GLY A 69 17.44 14.03 -7.89
CA GLY A 69 18.28 15.23 -7.76
C GLY A 69 17.67 16.36 -6.93
N ALA A 70 16.49 16.16 -6.32
CA ALA A 70 15.96 17.10 -5.34
C ALA A 70 16.76 17.05 -4.03
N PRO A 71 16.79 18.13 -3.23
CA PRO A 71 17.40 18.12 -1.92
C PRO A 71 16.77 17.04 -1.01
N GLU A 72 17.59 16.40 -0.18
CA GLU A 72 17.15 15.31 0.71
C GLU A 72 15.97 15.69 1.59
N VAL A 73 15.98 16.92 2.14
CA VAL A 73 14.88 17.47 2.96
C VAL A 73 13.55 17.45 2.21
N VAL A 74 13.54 17.75 0.91
CA VAL A 74 12.31 17.76 0.11
C VAL A 74 11.79 16.33 -0.07
N THR A 75 12.68 15.40 -0.42
CA THR A 75 12.33 13.98 -0.61
C THR A 75 11.81 13.34 0.67
N LEU A 76 12.48 13.59 1.81
CA LEU A 76 12.03 13.13 3.12
C LEU A 76 10.69 13.74 3.52
N SER A 77 10.47 15.02 3.21
CA SER A 77 9.19 15.70 3.48
C SER A 77 8.05 15.08 2.68
N VAL A 78 8.26 14.77 1.40
CA VAL A 78 7.26 14.08 0.56
C VAL A 78 7.00 12.67 1.08
N LEU A 79 8.05 11.95 1.50
CA LEU A 79 7.91 10.61 2.05
C LEU A 79 7.11 10.62 3.36
N ALA A 80 7.43 11.54 4.27
CA ALA A 80 6.72 11.73 5.54
C ALA A 80 5.25 12.12 5.31
N PHE A 81 5.00 13.07 4.40
CA PHE A 81 3.64 13.48 4.04
C PHE A 81 2.83 12.30 3.48
N THR A 82 3.40 11.53 2.56
CA THR A 82 2.69 10.40 1.97
C THR A 82 2.44 9.29 2.99
N GLY A 83 3.39 9.01 3.89
CA GLY A 83 3.20 8.07 4.99
C GLY A 83 2.09 8.51 5.95
N GLY A 84 2.02 9.81 6.26
CA GLY A 84 0.93 10.38 7.05
C GLY A 84 -0.43 10.29 6.37
N ALA A 85 -0.49 10.52 5.05
CA ALA A 85 -1.74 10.39 4.29
C ALA A 85 -2.25 8.94 4.28
N LEU A 86 -1.38 7.95 4.07
CA LEU A 86 -1.75 6.53 4.16
C LEU A 86 -2.21 6.15 5.57
N LEU A 87 -1.53 6.67 6.61
CA LEU A 87 -1.94 6.43 7.99
C LEU A 87 -3.33 7.02 8.30
N SER A 88 -3.66 8.20 7.77
CA SER A 88 -5.00 8.80 7.88
C SER A 88 -6.06 7.91 7.25
N VAL A 89 -5.84 7.38 6.04
CA VAL A 89 -6.76 6.41 5.40
C VAL A 89 -6.95 5.15 6.26
N VAL A 90 -5.89 4.60 6.83
CA VAL A 90 -5.99 3.43 7.72
C VAL A 90 -6.88 3.75 8.94
N ILE A 91 -6.67 4.91 9.57
CA ILE A 91 -7.40 5.30 10.77
C ILE A 91 -8.86 5.66 10.48
N GLU A 92 -9.11 6.38 9.39
CA GLU A 92 -10.41 6.95 9.07
C GLU A 92 -11.31 5.99 8.30
N GLU A 93 -10.75 5.04 7.55
CA GLU A 93 -11.52 4.12 6.71
C GLU A 93 -11.36 2.66 7.16
N MET A 94 -10.13 2.13 7.19
CA MET A 94 -9.91 0.69 7.40
C MET A 94 -10.28 0.22 8.82
N ILE A 95 -9.90 0.98 9.85
CA ILE A 95 -10.22 0.62 11.25
C ILE A 95 -11.74 0.67 11.50
N PRO A 96 -12.48 1.71 11.07
CA PRO A 96 -13.94 1.72 11.16
C PRO A 96 -14.61 0.60 10.38
N GLU A 97 -14.20 0.34 9.13
CA GLU A 97 -14.78 -0.73 8.31
C GLU A 97 -14.59 -2.11 8.96
N ALA A 98 -13.42 -2.35 9.58
CA ALA A 98 -13.17 -3.56 10.35
C ALA A 98 -14.09 -3.70 11.59
N HIS A 99 -14.49 -2.58 12.21
CA HIS A 99 -15.41 -2.60 13.36
C HIS A 99 -16.88 -2.74 12.98
N GLU A 100 -17.28 -2.26 11.80
CA GLU A 100 -18.63 -2.41 11.25
C GLU A 100 -18.89 -3.82 10.72
N ALA A 101 -17.85 -4.54 10.30
CA ALA A 101 -17.92 -5.95 9.93
C ALA A 101 -18.23 -6.85 11.15
N GLU A 102 -18.58 -8.12 10.90
CA GLU A 102 -18.76 -9.10 11.98
C GLU A 102 -17.45 -9.26 12.76
N GLN A 103 -17.45 -8.74 14.00
CA GLN A 103 -16.29 -8.79 14.87
C GLN A 103 -15.95 -10.24 15.24
N SER A 104 -14.71 -10.62 14.95
CA SER A 104 -14.14 -11.90 15.34
C SER A 104 -13.09 -11.70 16.42
N ARG A 105 -12.97 -12.69 17.31
CA ARG A 105 -11.85 -12.73 18.29
C ARG A 105 -10.48 -12.77 17.61
N LEU A 106 -10.44 -13.08 16.32
CA LEU A 106 -9.21 -13.16 15.53
C LEU A 106 -8.81 -11.83 14.88
N ASP A 107 -9.62 -10.78 14.91
CA ASP A 107 -9.31 -9.52 14.21
C ASP A 107 -8.03 -8.87 14.76
N SER A 108 -7.92 -8.76 16.08
CA SER A 108 -6.70 -8.30 16.75
C SER A 108 -5.49 -9.20 16.47
N PHE A 109 -5.72 -10.51 16.31
CA PHE A 109 -4.67 -11.45 15.96
C PHE A 109 -4.15 -11.20 14.54
N TYR A 110 -5.03 -11.04 13.55
CA TYR A 110 -4.64 -10.75 12.17
C TYR A 110 -3.95 -9.39 12.03
N LEU A 111 -4.41 -8.37 12.76
CA LEU A 111 -3.72 -7.08 12.85
C LEU A 111 -2.29 -7.24 13.38
N THR A 112 -2.13 -7.98 14.47
CA THR A 112 -0.82 -8.24 15.08
C THR A 112 0.09 -9.02 14.13
N VAL A 113 -0.43 -10.06 13.46
CA VAL A 113 0.32 -10.83 12.46
C VAL A 113 0.76 -9.94 11.30
N GLY A 114 -0.10 -9.04 10.81
CA GLY A 114 0.25 -8.07 9.77
C GLY A 114 1.42 -7.17 10.19
N PHE A 115 1.38 -6.65 11.41
CA PHE A 115 2.49 -5.87 11.99
C PHE A 115 3.78 -6.68 12.10
N VAL A 116 3.71 -7.94 12.54
CA VAL A 116 4.89 -8.82 12.64
C VAL A 116 5.48 -9.12 11.26
N VAL A 117 4.64 -9.39 10.26
CA VAL A 117 5.08 -9.61 8.87
C VAL A 117 5.78 -8.36 8.33
N PHE A 118 5.19 -7.19 8.53
CA PHE A 118 5.81 -5.93 8.12
C PHE A 118 7.14 -5.68 8.83
N ALA A 119 7.20 -5.91 10.14
CA ALA A 119 8.44 -5.76 10.93
C ALA A 119 9.53 -6.74 10.46
N ALA A 120 9.17 -7.98 10.13
CA ALA A 120 10.11 -8.95 9.56
C ALA A 120 10.65 -8.45 8.21
N VAL A 121 9.77 -7.98 7.32
CA VAL A 121 10.19 -7.40 6.04
C VAL A 121 11.13 -6.21 6.28
N ALA A 122 10.82 -5.33 7.24
CA ALA A 122 11.67 -4.21 7.61
C ALA A 122 13.07 -4.60 8.09
N VAL A 123 13.19 -5.68 8.87
CA VAL A 123 14.48 -6.14 9.38
C VAL A 123 15.31 -6.87 8.33
N TYR A 124 14.67 -7.62 7.42
CA TYR A 124 15.40 -8.44 6.43
C TYR A 124 15.67 -7.73 5.10
N PHE A 125 14.87 -6.73 4.73
CA PHE A 125 14.98 -6.00 3.45
C PHE A 125 15.32 -4.51 3.60
N GLY A 126 15.36 -3.98 4.83
CA GLY A 126 15.80 -2.62 5.17
C GLY A 126 17.21 -2.56 5.71
#